data_AF-A0A423PDY0-F1
#
_entry.id   AF-A0A423PDY0-F1
#
_cell.length_a   1.000
_cell.length_b   1.000
_cell.length_c   1.000
_cell.angle_alpha   90.00
_cell.angle_beta   90.00
_cell.angle_gamma   90.00
#
_symmetry.space_group_name_H-M   'P 1'
#
loop_
_entity.id
_entity.type
_entity.pdbx_description
1 polymer ?
#
loop_
_entity_poly.entity_id
_entity_poly.type
_entity_poly.pdbx_seq_one_letter_code
_entity_poly.pdbx_strand_id
1 'polypeptide(L)'
;MAETEETDVQALQDEIERLKQHNAKLLQEKKDAVTESERQSKRAEDSATELERVTQRPIMQVFESLAPSENLAGYLRQEFGRYFSVENAGGELKIKDSDGNPVKLGEQECAFDVSTVQRLVNDRGLDSLKPLMAAPRNNGGGAVGGSSRPAQASDKPAPREEKRAFGLQ
;
A
#
# COMPACT_ATOMS: atom_id res chain seq x y z
N MET A 1 70.01 -15.50 -45.51
CA MET A 1 69.35 -16.08 -44.32
C MET A 1 69.22 -15.08 -43.19
N ALA A 2 70.15 -14.12 -42.99
CA ALA A 2 70.01 -13.07 -41.97
C ALA A 2 68.91 -12.02 -42.27
N GLU A 3 68.76 -11.58 -43.53
CA GLU A 3 67.75 -10.55 -43.88
C GLU A 3 66.29 -11.01 -43.66
N THR A 4 66.01 -12.30 -43.84
CA THR A 4 64.68 -12.88 -43.59
C THR A 4 64.31 -12.88 -42.10
N GLU A 5 65.29 -13.07 -41.21
CA GLU A 5 65.05 -13.06 -39.76
C GLU A 5 64.80 -11.65 -39.21
N GLU A 6 65.51 -10.62 -39.72
CA GLU A 6 65.24 -9.23 -39.35
C GLU A 6 63.86 -8.75 -39.81
N THR A 7 63.41 -9.21 -40.99
CA THR A 7 62.08 -8.85 -41.52
C THR A 7 60.95 -9.44 -40.67
N ASP A 8 61.12 -10.68 -40.20
CA ASP A 8 60.16 -11.35 -39.30
C ASP A 8 60.13 -10.70 -37.91
N VAL A 9 61.27 -10.24 -37.39
CA VAL A 9 61.32 -9.51 -36.11
C VAL A 9 60.58 -8.18 -36.20
N GLN A 10 60.73 -7.44 -37.29
CA GLN A 10 60.03 -6.18 -37.50
C GLN A 10 58.50 -6.39 -37.61
N ALA A 11 58.07 -7.42 -38.36
CA ALA A 11 56.65 -7.76 -38.48
C ALA A 11 56.01 -8.18 -37.14
N LEU A 12 56.76 -8.91 -36.30
CA LEU A 12 56.29 -9.29 -34.96
C LEU A 12 56.19 -8.08 -34.03
N GLN A 13 57.10 -7.10 -34.13
CA GLN A 13 57.03 -5.86 -33.35
C GLN A 13 55.81 -5.02 -33.73
N ASP A 14 55.54 -4.88 -35.03
CA ASP A 14 54.38 -4.16 -35.54
C ASP A 14 53.06 -4.81 -35.08
N GLU A 15 52.98 -6.15 -35.11
CA GLU A 15 51.80 -6.87 -34.62
C GLU A 15 51.63 -6.75 -33.10
N ILE A 16 52.72 -6.77 -32.32
CA ILE A 16 52.67 -6.52 -30.87
C ILE A 16 52.12 -5.11 -30.58
N GLU A 17 52.56 -4.10 -31.33
CA GLU A 17 52.09 -2.72 -31.15
C GLU A 17 50.62 -2.58 -31.55
N ARG A 18 50.21 -3.19 -32.67
CA ARG A 18 48.81 -3.27 -33.10
C ARG A 18 47.93 -3.94 -32.05
N LEU A 19 48.36 -5.07 -31.49
CA LEU A 19 47.62 -5.80 -30.44
C LEU A 19 47.53 -4.98 -29.14
N LYS A 20 48.58 -4.25 -28.77
CA LYS A 20 48.55 -3.33 -27.62
C LYS A 20 47.54 -2.21 -27.80
N GLN A 21 47.52 -1.57 -28.97
CA GLN A 21 46.55 -0.53 -29.30
C GLN A 21 45.12 -1.08 -29.31
N HIS A 22 44.91 -2.27 -29.89
CA HIS A 22 43.60 -2.92 -29.92
C HIS A 22 43.11 -3.30 -28.52
N ASN A 23 43.98 -3.86 -27.67
CA ASN A 23 43.64 -4.18 -26.29
C ASN A 23 43.33 -2.93 -25.47
N ALA A 24 44.07 -1.82 -25.67
CA ALA A 24 43.77 -0.55 -25.02
C ALA A 24 42.37 -0.04 -25.42
N LYS A 25 42.01 -0.14 -26.71
CA LYS A 25 40.69 0.23 -27.22
C LYS A 25 39.58 -0.63 -26.61
N LEU A 26 39.73 -1.96 -26.61
CA LEU A 26 38.75 -2.88 -26.00
C LEU A 26 38.56 -2.63 -24.50
N LEU A 27 39.64 -2.33 -23.77
CA LEU A 27 39.55 -1.98 -22.35
C LEU A 27 38.75 -0.68 -22.14
N GLN A 28 38.92 0.30 -23.04
CA GLN A 28 38.14 1.53 -22.99
C GLN A 28 36.66 1.27 -23.30
N GLU A 29 36.36 0.55 -24.38
CA GLU A 29 34.99 0.18 -24.75
C GLU A 29 34.30 -0.61 -23.63
N LYS A 30 35.02 -1.51 -22.95
CA LYS A 30 34.51 -2.24 -21.79
C LYS A 30 34.18 -1.31 -20.61
N LYS A 31 35.06 -0.34 -20.30
CA LYS A 31 34.82 0.64 -19.23
C LYS A 31 33.60 1.51 -19.53
N ASP A 32 33.47 1.95 -20.77
CA ASP A 32 32.34 2.77 -21.22
C ASP A 32 31.04 1.98 -21.15
N ALA A 33 31.04 0.71 -21.60
CA ALA A 33 29.88 -0.17 -21.52
C ALA A 33 29.44 -0.47 -20.07
N VAL A 34 30.39 -0.70 -19.16
CA VAL A 34 30.09 -0.91 -17.73
C VAL A 34 29.46 0.35 -17.14
N THR A 35 30.04 1.52 -17.42
CA THR A 35 29.51 2.80 -16.92
C THR A 35 28.10 3.08 -17.45
N GLU A 36 27.85 2.77 -18.71
CA GLU A 36 26.53 2.93 -19.31
C GLU A 36 25.51 1.94 -18.73
N SER A 37 25.91 0.68 -18.52
CA SER A 37 25.07 -0.33 -17.87
C SER A 37 24.68 0.07 -16.45
N GLU A 38 25.61 0.62 -15.67
CA GLU A 38 25.32 1.11 -14.32
C GLU A 38 24.35 2.30 -14.34
N ARG A 39 24.48 3.21 -15.31
CA ARG A 39 23.54 4.32 -15.49
C ARG A 39 22.14 3.83 -15.88
N GLN A 40 22.06 2.84 -16.76
CA GLN A 40 20.78 2.26 -17.17
C GLN A 40 20.11 1.51 -16.02
N SER A 41 20.87 0.75 -15.21
CA SER A 41 20.35 0.11 -14.00
C SER A 41 19.75 1.13 -13.03
N LYS A 42 20.48 2.21 -12.73
CA LYS A 42 19.98 3.29 -11.86
C LYS A 42 18.71 3.94 -12.41
N ARG A 43 18.67 4.25 -13.71
CA ARG A 43 17.47 4.81 -14.36
C ARG A 43 16.27 3.86 -14.27
N ALA A 44 16.50 2.56 -14.42
CA ALA A 44 15.45 1.56 -14.31
C ALA A 44 14.90 1.47 -12.87
N GLU A 45 15.79 1.49 -11.87
CA GLU A 45 15.42 1.50 -10.45
C GLU A 45 14.63 2.77 -10.06
N ASP A 46 15.10 3.95 -10.50
CA ASP A 46 14.42 5.23 -10.28
C ASP A 46 13.02 5.21 -10.93
N SER A 47 12.93 4.71 -12.17
CA SER A 47 11.66 4.62 -12.89
C SER A 47 10.69 3.63 -12.23
N ALA A 48 11.18 2.49 -11.75
CA ALA A 48 10.37 1.51 -11.03
C ALA A 48 9.81 2.09 -9.72
N THR A 49 10.64 2.83 -8.99
CA THR A 49 10.24 3.50 -7.74
C THR A 49 9.19 4.58 -7.99
N GLU A 50 9.36 5.39 -9.04
CA GLU A 50 8.36 6.40 -9.42
C GLU A 50 7.05 5.77 -9.90
N LEU A 51 7.12 4.67 -10.66
CA LEU A 51 5.93 3.93 -11.07
C LEU A 51 5.18 3.36 -9.86
N GLU A 52 5.89 2.81 -8.88
CA GLU A 52 5.30 2.34 -7.63
C GLU A 52 4.65 3.48 -6.87
N ARG A 53 5.29 4.65 -6.78
CA ARG A 53 4.70 5.85 -6.16
C ARG A 53 3.41 6.28 -6.85
N VAL A 54 3.39 6.35 -8.18
CA VAL A 54 2.21 6.79 -8.93
C VAL A 54 1.06 5.79 -8.82
N THR A 55 1.36 4.49 -8.80
CA THR A 55 0.33 3.44 -8.76
C THR A 55 -0.20 3.16 -7.36
N GLN A 56 0.67 3.15 -6.34
CA GLN A 56 0.30 2.78 -4.97
C GLN A 56 -0.21 3.96 -4.14
N ARG A 57 0.20 5.20 -4.44
CA ARG A 57 -0.22 6.37 -3.66
C ARG A 57 -1.74 6.59 -3.68
N PRO A 58 -2.44 6.52 -4.82
CA PRO A 58 -3.90 6.66 -4.83
C PRO A 58 -4.59 5.54 -4.04
N ILE A 59 -4.01 4.33 -4.05
CA ILE A 59 -4.53 3.19 -3.29
C ILE A 59 -4.40 3.45 -1.79
N MET A 60 -3.22 3.89 -1.34
CA MET A 60 -2.96 4.21 0.06
C MET A 60 -3.83 5.36 0.57
N GLN A 61 -4.09 6.39 -0.24
CA GLN A 61 -4.97 7.51 0.12
C GLN A 61 -6.39 7.07 0.47
N VAL A 62 -6.93 6.08 -0.24
CA VAL A 62 -8.24 5.50 0.07
C VAL A 62 -8.19 4.77 1.42
N PHE A 63 -7.15 3.97 1.67
CA PHE A 63 -7.00 3.27 2.95
C PHE A 63 -6.75 4.22 4.12
N GLU A 64 -5.99 5.30 3.94
CA GLU A 64 -5.80 6.37 4.93
C GLU A 64 -7.10 7.11 5.23
N SER A 65 -7.95 7.30 4.23
CA SER A 65 -9.28 7.91 4.40
C SER A 65 -10.25 6.99 5.13
N LEU A 66 -10.06 5.67 4.99
CA LEU A 66 -10.88 4.64 5.63
C LEU A 66 -10.41 4.33 7.05
N ALA A 67 -9.12 4.38 7.33
CA ALA A 67 -8.57 4.04 8.62
C ALA A 67 -8.65 5.25 9.57
N PRO A 68 -8.98 5.05 10.85
CA PRO A 68 -9.04 6.13 11.83
C PRO A 68 -7.65 6.64 12.24
N SER A 69 -6.57 5.93 11.88
CA SER A 69 -5.19 6.36 12.09
C SER A 69 -4.27 5.87 10.97
N GLU A 70 -3.17 6.59 10.74
CA GLU A 70 -2.19 6.30 9.68
C GLU A 70 -1.57 4.89 9.83
N ASN A 71 -1.26 4.49 11.07
CA ASN A 71 -0.74 3.15 11.35
C ASN A 71 -1.72 2.03 10.97
N LEU A 72 -3.04 2.29 11.02
CA LEU A 72 -4.06 1.30 10.68
C LEU A 72 -4.32 1.19 9.18
N ALA A 73 -4.00 2.21 8.38
CA ALA A 73 -4.17 2.19 6.93
C ALA A 73 -3.33 1.08 6.28
N GLY A 74 -2.09 0.89 6.74
CA GLY A 74 -1.21 -0.18 6.28
C GLY A 74 -1.76 -1.58 6.61
N TYR A 75 -2.23 -1.78 7.85
CA TYR A 75 -2.85 -3.04 8.27
C TYR A 75 -4.16 -3.31 7.52
N LEU A 76 -4.99 -2.28 7.32
CA LEU A 76 -6.23 -2.38 6.55
C LEU A 76 -5.96 -2.81 5.12
N ARG A 77 -4.95 -2.22 4.46
CA ARG A 77 -4.52 -2.65 3.12
C ARG A 77 -4.06 -4.10 3.10
N GLN A 78 -3.24 -4.50 4.06
CA GLN A 78 -2.72 -5.88 4.14
C GLN A 78 -3.85 -6.89 4.33
N GLU A 79 -4.78 -6.62 5.25
CA GLU A 79 -5.92 -7.51 5.49
C GLU A 79 -6.90 -7.50 4.32
N PHE A 80 -7.17 -6.34 3.70
CA PHE A 80 -8.00 -6.24 2.50
C PHE A 80 -7.40 -7.04 1.34
N GLY A 81 -6.08 -7.01 1.19
CA GLY A 81 -5.30 -7.76 0.20
C GLY A 81 -5.44 -9.28 0.28
N ARG A 82 -5.92 -9.82 1.41
CA ARG A 82 -6.18 -11.26 1.54
C ARG A 82 -7.44 -11.71 0.81
N TYR A 83 -8.37 -10.79 0.59
CA TYR A 83 -9.68 -11.07 -0.01
C TYR A 83 -9.79 -10.50 -1.43
N PHE A 84 -9.11 -9.37 -1.67
CA PHE A 84 -9.25 -8.61 -2.90
C PHE A 84 -7.91 -8.07 -3.39
N SER A 85 -7.83 -7.86 -4.70
CA SER A 85 -6.77 -7.10 -5.35
C SER A 85 -7.32 -5.83 -5.97
N VAL A 86 -6.45 -4.82 -6.16
CA VAL A 86 -6.81 -3.54 -6.79
C VAL A 86 -5.96 -3.38 -8.04
N GLU A 87 -6.61 -3.14 -9.17
CA GLU A 87 -5.95 -2.95 -10.45
C GLU A 87 -6.35 -1.62 -11.09
N ASN A 88 -5.40 -0.97 -11.75
CA ASN A 88 -5.67 0.21 -12.56
C ASN A 88 -6.09 -0.22 -13.97
N ALA A 89 -7.37 -0.05 -14.29
CA ALA A 89 -7.94 -0.32 -15.59
C ALA A 89 -8.26 1.01 -16.30
N GLY A 90 -7.31 1.53 -17.08
CA GLY A 90 -7.54 2.71 -17.91
C GLY A 90 -7.68 4.03 -17.14
N GLY A 91 -7.06 4.14 -15.97
CA GLY A 91 -7.12 5.33 -15.11
C GLY A 91 -8.10 5.19 -13.94
N GLU A 92 -8.92 4.14 -13.94
CA GLU A 92 -9.83 3.82 -12.84
C GLU A 92 -9.30 2.64 -12.04
N LEU A 93 -9.22 2.78 -10.72
CA LEU A 93 -8.89 1.68 -9.83
C LEU A 93 -10.14 0.79 -9.66
N LYS A 94 -10.01 -0.51 -9.91
CA LYS A 94 -11.08 -1.50 -9.80
C LYS A 94 -10.72 -2.59 -8.81
N ILE A 95 -11.74 -3.12 -8.14
CA ILE A 95 -11.59 -4.21 -7.17
C ILE A 95 -11.80 -5.55 -7.87
N LYS A 96 -10.84 -6.46 -7.68
CA LYS A 96 -10.90 -7.85 -8.11
C LYS A 96 -10.89 -8.78 -6.90
N ASP A 97 -11.49 -9.96 -7.04
CA ASP A 97 -11.39 -11.00 -6.03
C ASP A 97 -9.99 -11.65 -6.02
N SER A 98 -9.79 -12.63 -5.14
CA SER A 98 -8.55 -13.40 -5.03
C SER A 98 -8.21 -14.20 -6.28
N ASP A 99 -9.22 -14.51 -7.11
CA ASP A 99 -9.07 -15.27 -8.35
C ASP A 99 -8.87 -14.36 -9.57
N GLY A 100 -8.87 -13.04 -9.37
CA GLY A 100 -8.66 -12.03 -10.41
C GLY A 100 -9.91 -11.61 -11.18
N ASN A 101 -11.10 -12.05 -10.76
CA ASN A 101 -12.37 -11.66 -11.37
C ASN A 101 -12.86 -10.31 -10.82
N PRO A 102 -13.53 -9.48 -11.64
CA PRO A 102 -14.05 -8.21 -11.19
C PRO A 102 -15.15 -8.41 -10.14
N VAL A 103 -15.03 -7.73 -9.00
CA VAL A 103 -16.06 -7.73 -7.96
C VAL A 103 -17.20 -6.82 -8.39
N LYS A 104 -18.44 -7.30 -8.28
CA LYS A 104 -19.65 -6.53 -8.62
C LYS A 104 -20.51 -6.30 -7.38
N LEU A 105 -21.04 -5.08 -7.25
CA LEU A 105 -22.08 -4.73 -6.29
C LEU A 105 -23.34 -4.39 -7.09
N GLY A 106 -24.27 -5.34 -7.19
CA GLY A 106 -25.37 -5.28 -8.16
C GLY A 106 -24.88 -5.57 -9.58
N GLU A 107 -25.22 -4.71 -10.54
CA GLU A 107 -24.83 -4.87 -11.95
C GLU A 107 -23.51 -4.17 -12.33
N GLN A 108 -22.96 -3.34 -11.44
CA GLN A 108 -21.75 -2.56 -11.69
C GLN A 108 -20.50 -3.18 -11.06
N GLU A 109 -19.38 -3.09 -11.78
CA GLU A 109 -18.06 -3.40 -11.24
C GLU A 109 -17.66 -2.39 -10.16
N CYS A 110 -17.02 -2.88 -9.11
CA CYS A 110 -16.63 -2.07 -7.96
C CYS A 110 -15.42 -1.22 -8.32
N ALA A 111 -15.62 0.10 -8.35
CA ALA A 111 -14.52 1.06 -8.29
C ALA A 111 -13.85 0.98 -6.90
N PHE A 112 -12.54 1.20 -6.86
CA PHE A 112 -11.81 1.28 -5.60
C PHE A 112 -11.89 2.70 -5.04
N ASP A 113 -12.96 2.95 -4.29
CA ASP A 113 -13.19 4.18 -3.55
C ASP A 113 -13.64 3.89 -2.11
N VAL A 114 -13.60 4.91 -1.24
CA VAL A 114 -13.96 4.81 0.19
C VAL A 114 -15.35 4.21 0.39
N SER A 115 -16.35 4.67 -0.37
CA SER A 115 -17.74 4.26 -0.18
C SER A 115 -17.98 2.82 -0.63
N THR A 116 -17.35 2.44 -1.74
CA THR A 116 -17.42 1.09 -2.32
C THR A 116 -16.71 0.08 -1.43
N VAL A 117 -15.53 0.41 -0.88
CA VAL A 117 -14.82 -0.48 0.07
C VAL A 117 -15.62 -0.68 1.36
N GLN A 118 -16.20 0.38 1.94
CA GLN A 118 -17.09 0.26 3.10
C GLN A 118 -18.30 -0.62 2.81
N ARG A 119 -18.97 -0.39 1.68
CA ARG A 119 -20.12 -1.20 1.29
C ARG A 119 -19.72 -2.65 1.08
N LEU A 120 -18.63 -2.91 0.37
CA LEU A 120 -18.15 -4.25 0.08
C LEU A 120 -17.80 -5.03 1.35
N VAL A 121 -17.12 -4.41 2.31
CA VAL A 121 -16.78 -5.03 3.60
C VAL A 121 -18.04 -5.41 4.39
N ASN A 122 -19.06 -4.56 4.36
CA ASN A 122 -20.34 -4.83 5.02
C ASN A 122 -21.14 -5.93 4.32
N ASP A 123 -21.23 -5.89 3.00
CA ASP A 123 -22.00 -6.82 2.17
C ASP A 123 -21.41 -8.24 2.20
N ARG A 124 -20.07 -8.34 2.25
CA ARG A 124 -19.33 -9.60 2.31
C ARG A 124 -19.07 -10.11 3.73
N GLY A 125 -19.55 -9.40 4.76
CA GLY A 125 -19.39 -9.82 6.16
C GLY A 125 -17.94 -9.94 6.63
N LEU A 126 -17.05 -9.06 6.14
CA LEU A 126 -15.62 -9.11 6.46
C LEU A 126 -15.34 -8.47 7.83
N ASP A 127 -15.73 -9.16 8.88
CA ASP A 127 -15.68 -8.67 10.26
C ASP A 127 -14.25 -8.37 10.74
N SER A 128 -13.23 -8.99 10.15
CA SER A 128 -11.82 -8.67 10.45
C SER A 128 -11.40 -7.27 10.00
N LEU A 129 -12.07 -6.70 9.00
CA LEU A 129 -11.75 -5.38 8.43
C LEU A 129 -12.52 -4.25 9.14
N LYS A 130 -13.70 -4.54 9.69
CA LYS A 130 -14.56 -3.52 10.32
C LYS A 130 -13.87 -2.72 11.44
N PRO A 131 -13.10 -3.33 12.37
CA PRO A 131 -12.42 -2.57 13.43
C PRO A 131 -11.29 -1.67 12.93
N LEU A 132 -10.75 -1.96 11.73
CA LEU A 132 -9.67 -1.19 11.10
C LEU A 132 -10.21 0.02 10.33
N MET A 133 -11.52 0.05 10.09
CA MET A 133 -12.19 1.11 9.34
C MET A 133 -12.90 2.06 10.31
N ALA A 134 -12.85 3.35 10.01
CA ALA A 134 -13.68 4.34 10.66
C ALA A 134 -15.15 3.97 10.43
N ALA A 135 -15.96 4.11 11.48
CA ALA A 135 -17.40 3.94 11.36
C ALA A 135 -17.92 4.81 10.20
N PRO A 136 -18.88 4.32 9.40
CA PRO A 136 -19.44 5.10 8.31
C PRO A 136 -19.90 6.45 8.85
N ARG A 137 -19.31 7.53 8.33
CA ARG A 137 -19.76 8.88 8.65
C ARG A 137 -21.12 9.05 7.98
N ASN A 138 -22.18 8.72 8.69
CA ASN A 138 -23.52 9.09 8.30
C ASN A 138 -23.61 10.62 8.31
N ASN A 139 -23.28 11.26 7.19
CA ASN A 139 -23.65 12.65 6.91
C ASN A 139 -25.15 12.67 6.61
N GLY A 140 -25.96 12.50 7.66
CA GLY A 140 -27.41 12.55 7.64
C GLY A 140 -27.87 13.13 8.97
N GLY A 141 -28.38 14.36 8.95
CA GLY A 141 -28.79 15.10 10.14
C GLY A 141 -30.01 14.53 10.85
N GLY A 142 -30.21 15.03 12.07
CA GLY A 142 -31.49 14.96 12.78
C GLY A 142 -31.61 13.83 13.80
N ALA A 143 -31.10 14.07 15.00
CA ALA A 143 -31.69 13.49 16.21
C ALA A 143 -32.23 14.64 17.09
N VAL A 144 -33.47 15.04 16.77
CA VAL A 144 -34.40 15.58 17.76
C VAL A 144 -34.84 14.41 18.64
N GLY A 145 -34.78 14.54 19.96
CA GLY A 145 -35.42 13.59 20.85
C GLY A 145 -34.67 13.30 22.15
N GLY A 146 -34.58 14.30 23.02
CA GLY A 146 -34.07 14.17 24.38
C GLY A 146 -34.97 14.87 25.39
N SER A 147 -36.28 14.71 25.28
CA SER A 147 -37.21 15.06 26.35
C SER A 147 -37.01 14.10 27.51
N SER A 148 -36.51 14.61 28.66
CA SER A 148 -36.92 14.19 30.01
C SER A 148 -36.07 14.86 31.11
N ARG A 149 -36.62 15.93 31.73
CA ARG A 149 -36.85 16.05 33.19
C ARG A 149 -36.99 17.53 33.61
N PRO A 150 -38.19 17.99 34.05
CA PRO A 150 -38.26 19.11 34.99
C PRO A 150 -37.76 18.61 36.36
N ALA A 151 -37.03 19.48 37.07
CA ALA A 151 -36.53 19.25 38.41
C ALA A 151 -37.71 18.92 39.36
N GLN A 152 -37.76 17.68 39.87
CA GLN A 152 -38.66 17.32 40.95
C GLN A 152 -38.08 17.79 42.28
N ALA A 153 -38.93 18.51 43.01
CA ALA A 153 -38.72 18.98 44.37
C ALA A 153 -38.40 17.81 45.32
N SER A 154 -37.55 18.10 46.29
CA SER A 154 -37.10 17.22 47.36
C SER A 154 -38.25 16.77 48.27
N ASP A 155 -38.62 15.49 48.19
CA ASP A 155 -39.46 14.83 49.19
C ASP A 155 -38.64 14.46 50.43
N LYS A 156 -39.20 14.80 51.60
CA LYS A 156 -38.69 14.44 52.94
C LYS A 156 -38.60 12.92 53.11
N PRO A 157 -37.57 12.38 53.79
CA PRO A 157 -37.57 10.96 54.16
C PRO A 157 -38.55 10.69 55.31
N ALA A 158 -39.37 9.64 55.16
CA ALA A 158 -40.22 9.10 56.20
C ALA A 158 -39.40 8.29 57.25
N PRO A 159 -39.83 8.26 58.53
CA PRO A 159 -39.12 7.56 59.60
C PRO A 159 -39.27 6.03 59.47
N ARG A 160 -38.15 5.29 59.61
CA ARG A 160 -38.13 3.82 59.67
C ARG A 160 -38.53 3.34 61.07
N GLU A 161 -39.49 2.41 61.12
CA GLU A 161 -39.82 1.63 62.31
C GLU A 161 -38.67 0.66 62.66
N GLU A 162 -38.21 0.71 63.91
CA GLU A 162 -37.29 -0.25 64.50
C GLU A 162 -37.99 -1.58 64.77
N LYS A 163 -37.65 -2.63 64.00
CA LYS A 163 -37.88 -4.01 64.44
C LYS A 163 -36.64 -4.49 65.18
N ARG A 164 -36.72 -4.50 66.51
CA ARG A 164 -35.79 -5.24 67.38
C ARG A 164 -36.08 -6.73 67.21
N ALA A 165 -35.10 -7.47 66.68
CA ALA A 165 -35.04 -8.93 66.78
C ALA A 165 -33.75 -9.30 67.53
N PHE A 166 -33.96 -10.05 68.61
CA PHE A 166 -33.00 -10.68 69.49
C PHE A 166 -31.98 -11.58 68.77
N GLY A 167 -30.75 -11.67 69.29
CA GLY A 167 -29.94 -12.90 69.20
C GLY A 167 -28.42 -12.74 69.27
N LEU A 168 -27.82 -13.36 70.32
CA LEU A 168 -26.42 -13.77 70.52
C LEU A 168 -25.44 -12.63 70.85
N GLN A 169 -24.83 -12.54 72.04
CA GLN A 169 -24.19 -13.53 72.92
C GLN A 169 -24.36 -13.20 74.41
#